data_AF-S4GL88-F1
#
_entry.id   AF-S4GL88-F1
#
_cell.length_a   1.000
_cell.length_b   1.000
_cell.length_c   1.000
_cell.angle_alpha   90.00
_cell.angle_beta   90.00
_cell.angle_gamma   90.00
#
_symmetry.space_group_name_H-M   'P 1'
#
loop_
_entity.id
_entity.type
_entity.pdbx_description
1 polymer ?
#
loop_
_entity_poly.entity_id
_entity_poly.type
_entity_poly.pdbx_seq_one_letter_code
_entity_poly.pdbx_strand_id
1 'polypeptide(L)'
;SGLGTEKSQATARLESATQIKIVENPLKAYQTVFCKIFRIIGNKLGKNSEALYFNEANWCRLYKREVWQGVRFPEGKFAQDTAMASVLYSRMNCVAHVDEVLYYWLQRTDSVTHKMRDAGFYHDHIDAVRANWDLCLEHNVLPARSYYTMVGNLRYERCAMKSGENTLNGGKNSDAEIQKIYEKNYAKDVEFAKSAVKKLTILQRAQCFTMACVRNLEKIIYDCKIKNMK
;
A
#
# COMPACT_ATOMS: atom_id res chain seq x y z
N SER A 1 22.08 -5.76 48.08
CA SER A 1 22.52 -4.73 47.10
C SER A 1 21.45 -4.61 46.03
N GLY A 2 20.60 -3.58 46.13
CA GLY A 2 19.49 -3.38 45.21
C GLY A 2 19.99 -2.88 43.85
N LEU A 3 19.87 -3.71 42.82
CA LEU A 3 19.89 -3.27 41.43
C LEU A 3 18.59 -2.49 41.20
N GLY A 4 18.63 -1.18 41.44
CA GLY A 4 17.61 -0.28 40.93
C GLY A 4 17.64 -0.35 39.41
N THR A 5 16.65 -1.01 38.82
CA THR A 5 16.36 -0.91 37.39
C THR A 5 15.92 0.52 37.11
N GLU A 6 16.88 1.42 36.86
CA GLU A 6 16.58 2.69 36.22
C GLU A 6 15.94 2.39 34.86
N LYS A 7 14.66 2.74 34.73
CA LYS A 7 13.96 2.63 33.44
C LYS A 7 14.71 3.48 32.43
N SER A 8 14.99 2.91 31.25
CA SER A 8 15.55 3.66 30.13
C SER A 8 14.74 4.92 29.87
N GLN A 9 15.40 6.02 29.51
CA GLN A 9 14.77 7.29 29.14
C GLN A 9 13.70 7.10 28.03
N ALA A 10 13.86 6.09 27.17
CA ALA A 10 12.86 5.70 26.18
C ALA A 10 11.60 5.09 26.84
N THR A 11 11.76 4.25 27.86
CA THR A 11 10.66 3.64 28.61
C THR A 11 9.90 4.69 29.43
N ALA A 12 10.60 5.62 30.07
CA ALA A 12 9.97 6.72 30.82
C ALA A 12 9.20 7.68 29.90
N ARG A 13 9.71 7.97 28.69
CA ARG A 13 8.98 8.74 27.67
C ARG A 13 7.73 8.03 27.18
N LEU A 14 7.84 6.74 26.87
CA LEU A 14 6.71 5.91 26.44
C LEU A 14 5.58 5.92 27.47
N GLU A 15 5.89 5.79 28.76
CA GLU A 15 4.89 5.81 29.85
C GLU A 15 4.20 7.17 30.02
N SER A 16 4.87 8.27 29.67
CA SER A 16 4.33 9.63 29.80
C SER A 16 3.52 10.13 28.59
N ALA A 17 3.68 9.51 27.42
CA ALA A 17 3.22 10.06 26.14
C ALA A 17 2.19 9.19 25.38
N THR A 18 1.89 7.98 25.83
CA THR A 18 1.15 7.02 25.01
C THR A 18 -0.35 7.28 24.94
N GLN A 19 -0.80 8.07 23.95
CA GLN A 19 -2.13 7.87 23.39
C GLN A 19 -2.10 6.65 22.47
N ILE A 20 -2.30 5.45 23.03
CA ILE A 20 -2.48 4.23 22.24
C ILE A 20 -3.85 4.27 21.59
N LYS A 21 -3.90 4.14 20.26
CA LYS A 21 -5.15 4.04 19.50
C LYS A 21 -5.34 2.62 19.00
N ILE A 22 -6.49 2.04 19.28
CA ILE A 22 -6.85 0.70 18.80
C ILE A 22 -7.67 0.84 17.53
N VAL A 23 -7.21 0.18 16.47
CA VAL A 23 -7.96 0.05 15.21
C VAL A 23 -8.52 -1.35 15.13
N GLU A 24 -9.85 -1.42 15.16
CA GLU A 24 -10.60 -2.64 14.86
C GLU A 24 -10.80 -2.78 13.35
N ASN A 25 -11.00 -4.01 12.88
CA ASN A 25 -11.16 -4.32 11.46
C ASN A 25 -10.04 -3.75 10.57
N PRO A 26 -8.77 -4.12 10.83
CA PRO A 26 -7.62 -3.50 10.18
C PRO A 26 -7.62 -3.64 8.65
N LEU A 27 -8.20 -4.70 8.08
CA LEU A 27 -8.36 -4.83 6.62
C LEU A 27 -9.25 -3.72 6.06
N LYS A 28 -10.38 -3.43 6.72
CA LYS A 28 -11.29 -2.35 6.33
C LYS A 28 -10.61 -0.99 6.49
N ALA A 29 -9.88 -0.79 7.58
CA ALA A 29 -9.14 0.45 7.80
C ALA A 29 -8.06 0.65 6.73
N TYR A 30 -7.29 -0.38 6.39
CA TYR A 30 -6.30 -0.33 5.32
C TYR A 30 -6.92 0.08 3.98
N GLN A 31 -8.07 -0.49 3.62
CA GLN A 31 -8.71 -0.20 2.34
C GLN A 31 -9.42 1.16 2.29
N THR A 32 -9.85 1.73 3.43
CA THR A 32 -10.68 2.95 3.44
C THR A 32 -9.98 4.19 4.01
N VAL A 33 -8.92 4.02 4.81
CA VAL A 33 -8.18 5.11 5.48
C VAL A 33 -6.84 5.34 4.78
N PHE A 34 -6.90 5.90 3.57
CA PHE A 34 -5.70 6.20 2.77
C PHE A 34 -5.67 7.61 2.16
N CYS A 35 -6.75 8.38 2.31
CA CYS A 35 -6.81 9.80 1.96
C CYS A 35 -6.55 10.64 3.21
N LYS A 36 -5.51 11.47 3.17
CA LYS A 36 -5.13 12.39 4.25
C LYS A 36 -6.26 13.36 4.62
N ILE A 37 -7.02 13.86 3.63
CA ILE A 37 -8.05 14.87 3.85
C ILE A 37 -9.22 14.34 4.67
N PHE A 38 -9.70 13.12 4.41
CA PHE A 38 -10.82 12.52 5.15
C PHE A 38 -10.47 12.28 6.61
N ARG A 39 -9.22 11.91 6.85
CA ARG A 39 -8.62 11.81 8.18
C ARG A 39 -8.60 13.17 8.90
N ILE A 40 -8.16 14.25 8.25
CA ILE A 40 -8.09 15.58 8.87
C ILE A 40 -9.51 16.04 9.25
N ILE A 41 -10.46 15.84 8.34
CA ILE A 41 -11.87 16.16 8.57
C ILE A 41 -12.41 15.36 9.75
N GLY A 42 -12.18 14.04 9.78
CA GLY A 42 -12.68 13.20 10.87
C GLY A 42 -12.10 13.61 12.22
N ASN A 43 -10.79 13.86 12.32
CA ASN A 43 -10.16 14.37 13.54
C ASN A 43 -10.78 15.70 14.00
N LYS A 44 -11.01 16.64 13.08
CA LYS A 44 -11.68 17.91 13.39
C LYS A 44 -13.12 17.73 13.88
N LEU A 45 -13.80 16.69 13.42
CA LEU A 45 -15.16 16.35 13.83
C LEU A 45 -15.20 15.49 15.12
N GLY A 46 -14.08 15.35 15.83
CA GLY A 46 -13.98 14.51 17.04
C GLY A 46 -14.12 13.00 16.76
N LYS A 47 -14.26 12.62 15.49
CA LYS A 47 -14.17 11.23 15.04
C LYS A 47 -12.68 10.95 14.92
N ASN A 48 -12.05 10.52 16.01
CA ASN A 48 -10.64 10.12 16.15
C ASN A 48 -10.23 9.04 15.11
N SER A 49 -10.28 9.42 13.85
CA SER A 49 -10.34 8.55 12.68
C SER A 49 -8.93 8.36 12.19
N GLU A 50 -8.06 7.87 13.06
CA GLU A 50 -6.68 7.63 12.68
C GLU A 50 -5.92 6.72 13.64
N ALA A 51 -5.49 5.59 13.09
CA ALA A 51 -4.07 5.26 13.15
C ALA A 51 -3.35 6.09 12.08
N LEU A 52 -2.17 6.63 12.38
CA LEU A 52 -1.32 7.20 11.34
C LEU A 52 -1.05 6.11 10.30
N TYR A 53 -1.36 6.44 9.05
CA TYR A 53 -1.04 5.67 7.84
C TYR A 53 -0.93 4.15 8.01
N PHE A 54 -2.07 3.46 7.96
CA PHE A 54 -2.05 2.08 7.50
C PHE A 54 -1.50 2.07 6.07
N ASN A 55 -0.30 1.54 5.91
CA ASN A 55 0.34 1.36 4.62
C ASN A 55 0.70 -0.12 4.44
N GLU A 56 1.26 -0.43 3.29
CA GLU A 56 1.72 -1.75 2.89
C GLU A 56 3.06 -2.15 3.53
N ALA A 57 3.80 -1.17 4.08
CA ALA A 57 5.10 -1.41 4.68
C ALA A 57 5.01 -2.38 5.86
N ASN A 58 5.76 -3.48 5.79
CA ASN A 58 5.80 -4.49 6.86
C ASN A 58 6.89 -4.23 7.90
N TRP A 59 7.81 -3.30 7.63
CA TRP A 59 8.81 -2.83 8.59
C TRP A 59 8.19 -1.89 9.63
N CYS A 60 8.87 -1.68 10.76
CA CYS A 60 8.43 -0.83 11.89
C CYS A 60 7.16 -1.30 12.62
N ARG A 61 6.90 -2.60 12.61
CA ARG A 61 5.69 -3.18 13.22
C ARG A 61 6.04 -4.40 14.04
N LEU A 62 5.35 -4.56 15.15
CA LEU A 62 5.41 -5.75 15.97
C LEU A 62 4.18 -6.61 15.69
N TYR A 63 4.42 -7.88 15.34
CA TYR A 63 3.36 -8.82 15.00
C TYR A 63 3.34 -9.95 16.01
N LYS A 64 2.14 -10.45 16.32
CA LYS A 64 2.02 -11.77 16.93
C LYS A 64 2.46 -12.84 15.93
N ARG A 65 3.08 -13.91 16.42
CA ARG A 65 3.66 -14.97 15.57
C ARG A 65 2.60 -15.62 14.66
N GLU A 66 1.41 -15.86 15.18
CA GLU A 66 0.31 -16.53 14.46
C GLU A 66 -0.13 -15.78 13.20
N VAL A 67 0.02 -14.44 13.16
CA VAL A 67 -0.30 -13.64 11.97
C VAL A 67 0.55 -14.09 10.77
N TRP A 68 1.79 -14.51 11.02
CA TRP A 68 2.76 -14.94 9.99
C TRP A 68 2.80 -16.45 9.77
N GLN A 69 1.99 -17.23 10.49
CA GLN A 69 2.00 -18.68 10.34
C GLN A 69 1.52 -19.10 8.94
N GLY A 70 2.37 -19.85 8.23
CA GLY A 70 2.11 -20.28 6.85
C GLY A 70 2.16 -19.16 5.80
N VAL A 71 2.65 -17.97 6.15
CA VAL A 71 2.68 -16.80 5.27
C VAL A 71 4.11 -16.45 4.89
N ARG A 72 4.37 -16.27 3.60
CA ARG A 72 5.66 -15.85 3.06
C ARG A 72 5.47 -14.79 2.00
N PHE A 73 6.49 -13.94 1.85
CA PHE A 73 6.52 -12.98 0.76
C PHE A 73 6.54 -13.72 -0.59
N PRO A 74 5.83 -13.19 -1.61
CA PRO A 74 5.88 -13.77 -2.94
C PRO A 74 7.28 -13.60 -3.53
N GLU A 75 7.87 -14.72 -3.96
CA GLU A 75 9.20 -14.72 -4.57
C GLU A 75 9.19 -14.03 -5.94
N GLY A 76 10.29 -13.35 -6.27
CA GLY A 76 10.48 -12.72 -7.59
C GLY A 76 9.56 -11.54 -7.90
N LYS A 77 8.79 -11.03 -6.92
CA LYS A 77 7.90 -9.87 -7.09
C LYS A 77 8.49 -8.60 -6.50
N PHE A 78 8.18 -7.44 -7.10
CA PHE A 78 8.56 -6.14 -6.55
C PHE A 78 7.53 -5.60 -5.55
N ALA A 79 6.25 -5.79 -5.83
CA ALA A 79 5.14 -5.28 -5.02
C ALA A 79 4.82 -6.18 -3.81
N GLN A 80 5.83 -6.79 -3.17
CA GLN A 80 5.66 -7.80 -2.12
C GLN A 80 4.89 -7.26 -0.92
N ASP A 81 5.26 -6.08 -0.44
CA ASP A 81 4.59 -5.41 0.67
C ASP A 81 3.09 -5.19 0.39
N THR A 82 2.78 -4.74 -0.83
CA THR A 82 1.39 -4.54 -1.26
C THR A 82 0.65 -5.87 -1.31
N ALA A 83 1.26 -6.92 -1.87
CA ALA A 83 0.65 -8.25 -1.96
C ALA A 83 0.37 -8.85 -0.58
N MET A 84 1.23 -8.55 0.39
CA MET A 84 1.10 -9.05 1.76
C MET A 84 0.07 -8.29 2.61
N ALA A 85 -0.23 -7.04 2.26
CA ALA A 85 -1.02 -6.16 3.11
C ALA A 85 -2.38 -6.74 3.50
N SER A 86 -3.23 -7.14 2.54
CA SER A 86 -4.57 -7.65 2.88
C SER A 86 -4.50 -8.99 3.60
N VAL A 87 -3.54 -9.86 3.25
CA VAL A 87 -3.33 -11.14 3.94
C VAL A 87 -3.05 -10.91 5.42
N LEU A 88 -2.11 -10.02 5.75
CA LEU A 88 -1.74 -9.75 7.14
C LEU A 88 -2.87 -9.06 7.89
N TYR A 89 -3.50 -8.04 7.31
CA TYR A 89 -4.59 -7.33 7.97
C TYR A 89 -5.86 -8.17 8.15
N SER A 90 -6.12 -9.15 7.28
CA SER A 90 -7.25 -10.07 7.45
C SER A 90 -7.08 -11.01 8.65
N ARG A 91 -5.83 -11.26 9.07
CA ARG A 91 -5.48 -12.14 10.19
C ARG A 91 -5.35 -11.42 11.52
N MET A 92 -5.53 -10.11 11.54
CA MET A 92 -5.43 -9.30 12.75
C MET A 92 -6.83 -8.94 13.25
N ASN A 93 -7.10 -9.19 14.53
CA ASN A 93 -8.34 -8.73 15.16
C ASN A 93 -8.32 -7.21 15.38
N CYS A 94 -7.16 -6.69 15.78
CA CYS A 94 -6.94 -5.27 15.99
C CYS A 94 -5.47 -4.90 15.76
N VAL A 95 -5.22 -3.60 15.65
CA VAL A 95 -3.88 -3.02 15.61
C VAL A 95 -3.81 -1.90 16.63
N ALA A 96 -2.79 -1.96 17.50
CA ALA A 96 -2.46 -0.88 18.41
C ALA A 96 -1.47 0.07 17.72
N HIS A 97 -1.86 1.33 17.59
CA HIS A 97 -1.05 2.39 17.01
C HIS A 97 -0.52 3.29 18.12
N VAL A 98 0.79 3.55 18.09
CA VAL A 98 1.49 4.47 19.00
C VAL A 98 1.96 5.66 18.18
N ASP A 99 1.56 6.86 18.59
CA ASP A 99 1.95 8.13 17.94
C ASP A 99 3.33 8.59 18.46
N GLU A 100 4.35 7.76 18.22
CA GLU A 100 5.74 8.04 18.62
C GLU A 100 6.71 7.72 17.49
N VAL A 101 7.75 8.52 17.35
CA VAL A 101 8.81 8.28 16.36
C VAL A 101 9.79 7.25 16.92
N LEU A 102 9.54 5.97 16.61
CA LEU A 102 10.35 4.85 17.11
C LEU A 102 11.40 4.36 16.11
N TYR A 103 11.23 4.68 14.82
CA TYR A 103 12.09 4.20 13.74
C TYR A 103 12.35 5.30 12.72
N TYR A 104 13.57 5.31 12.17
CA TYR A 104 13.98 6.24 11.13
C TYR A 104 14.20 5.48 9.81
N TRP A 105 13.63 6.00 8.73
CA TRP A 105 13.87 5.48 7.39
C TRP A 105 15.09 6.16 6.77
N LEU A 106 16.13 5.39 6.47
CA LEU A 106 17.28 5.89 5.73
C LEU A 106 16.97 5.94 4.23
N GLN A 107 16.80 7.15 3.69
CA GLN A 107 16.68 7.36 2.25
C GLN A 107 18.07 7.53 1.63
N ARG A 108 18.36 6.73 0.60
CA ARG A 108 19.57 6.88 -0.23
C ARG A 108 19.18 7.11 -1.67
N THR A 109 19.91 7.98 -2.37
CA THR A 109 19.64 8.39 -3.75
C THR A 109 19.86 7.27 -4.77
N ASP A 110 20.63 6.25 -4.41
CA ASP A 110 20.92 5.05 -5.21
C ASP A 110 19.90 3.92 -5.01
N SER A 111 18.84 4.14 -4.23
CA SER A 111 17.84 3.12 -3.92
C SER A 111 17.19 2.53 -5.18
N VAL A 112 17.14 1.19 -5.21
CA VAL A 112 16.74 0.36 -6.34
C VAL A 112 15.32 0.68 -6.84
N THR A 113 14.42 1.05 -5.92
CA THR A 113 13.01 1.39 -6.24
C THR A 113 12.87 2.64 -7.12
N HIS A 114 13.90 3.51 -7.18
CA HIS A 114 13.85 4.71 -8.03
C HIS A 114 14.19 4.44 -9.49
N LYS A 115 14.88 3.34 -9.80
CA LYS A 115 15.41 3.07 -11.14
C LYS A 115 14.49 2.21 -12.01
N MET A 116 13.57 1.46 -11.41
CA MET A 116 12.80 0.44 -12.14
C MET A 116 11.31 0.82 -12.22
N ARG A 117 10.88 1.19 -13.43
CA ARG A 117 9.51 1.67 -13.75
C ARG A 117 9.05 1.22 -15.14
N ASP A 118 9.45 0.01 -15.54
CA ASP A 118 8.96 -0.58 -16.78
C ASP A 118 7.56 -1.18 -16.61
N ALA A 119 6.99 -1.69 -17.71
CA ALA A 119 5.67 -2.30 -17.70
C ALA A 119 5.60 -3.52 -16.77
N GLY A 120 6.68 -4.30 -16.64
CA GLY A 120 6.76 -5.45 -15.72
C GLY A 120 6.59 -5.04 -14.25
N PHE A 121 7.22 -3.94 -13.83
CA PHE A 121 7.03 -3.38 -12.49
C PHE A 121 5.57 -3.02 -12.19
N TYR A 122 4.86 -2.43 -13.16
CA TYR A 122 3.46 -2.04 -12.99
C TYR A 122 2.51 -3.23 -13.02
N HIS A 123 2.78 -4.22 -13.88
CA HIS A 123 2.08 -5.51 -13.90
C HIS A 123 2.15 -6.21 -12.53
N ASP A 124 3.33 -6.23 -11.90
CA ASP A 124 3.52 -6.79 -10.56
C ASP A 124 2.63 -6.12 -9.49
N HIS A 125 2.38 -4.82 -9.62
CA HIS A 125 1.45 -4.12 -8.73
C HIS A 125 -0.01 -4.51 -9.01
N ILE A 126 -0.37 -4.78 -10.26
CA ILE A 126 -1.71 -5.30 -10.59
C ILE A 126 -1.91 -6.72 -10.05
N ASP A 127 -0.89 -7.57 -10.09
CA ASP A 127 -0.93 -8.89 -9.45
C ASP A 127 -1.18 -8.78 -7.93
N ALA A 128 -0.47 -7.88 -7.26
CA ALA A 128 -0.70 -7.60 -5.84
C ALA A 128 -2.11 -7.06 -5.55
N VAL A 129 -2.62 -6.19 -6.43
CA VAL A 129 -4.02 -5.70 -6.37
C VAL A 129 -4.99 -6.86 -6.52
N ARG A 130 -4.77 -7.78 -7.45
CA ARG A 130 -5.65 -8.93 -7.69
C ARG A 130 -5.80 -9.79 -6.45
N ALA A 131 -4.68 -10.17 -5.82
CA ALA A 131 -4.69 -10.93 -4.57
C ALA A 131 -5.43 -10.18 -3.45
N ASN A 132 -5.17 -8.88 -3.31
CA ASN A 132 -5.86 -8.05 -2.31
C ASN A 132 -7.36 -7.91 -2.59
N TRP A 133 -7.76 -7.83 -3.86
CA TRP A 133 -9.13 -7.57 -4.27
C TRP A 133 -10.07 -8.70 -3.86
N ASP A 134 -9.72 -9.93 -4.23
CA ASP A 134 -10.56 -11.09 -3.93
C ASP A 134 -10.68 -11.31 -2.43
N LEU A 135 -9.56 -11.18 -1.68
CA LEU A 135 -9.57 -11.26 -0.21
C LEU A 135 -10.45 -10.18 0.42
N CYS A 136 -10.45 -8.94 -0.11
CA CYS A 136 -11.35 -7.91 0.39
C CYS A 136 -12.81 -8.28 0.21
N LEU A 137 -13.18 -8.83 -0.95
CA LEU A 137 -14.56 -9.24 -1.22
C LEU A 137 -15.00 -10.41 -0.34
N GLU A 138 -14.14 -11.40 -0.12
CA GLU A 138 -14.38 -12.53 0.79
C GLU A 138 -14.70 -12.05 2.22
N HIS A 139 -14.03 -10.97 2.67
CA HIS A 139 -14.23 -10.35 3.97
C HIS A 139 -15.31 -9.25 3.98
N ASN A 140 -16.09 -9.08 2.91
CA ASN A 140 -17.09 -8.00 2.77
C ASN A 140 -16.51 -6.58 2.97
N VAL A 141 -15.26 -6.38 2.57
CA VAL A 141 -14.55 -5.10 2.61
C VAL A 141 -14.51 -4.48 1.23
N LEU A 142 -14.83 -3.18 1.13
CA LEU A 142 -14.68 -2.41 -0.09
C LEU A 142 -13.19 -2.27 -0.47
N PRO A 143 -12.74 -2.75 -1.65
CA PRO A 143 -11.33 -2.72 -2.05
C PRO A 143 -10.89 -1.34 -2.60
N ALA A 144 -11.12 -0.26 -1.85
CA ALA A 144 -10.96 1.10 -2.37
C ALA A 144 -9.49 1.52 -2.59
N ARG A 145 -8.57 1.11 -1.72
CA ARG A 145 -7.13 1.30 -1.97
C ARG A 145 -6.68 0.47 -3.15
N SER A 146 -7.10 -0.81 -3.22
CA SER A 146 -6.79 -1.68 -4.36
C SER A 146 -7.30 -1.09 -5.67
N TYR A 147 -8.50 -0.48 -5.68
CA TYR A 147 -9.05 0.24 -6.83
C TYR A 147 -8.16 1.43 -7.25
N TYR A 148 -7.76 2.27 -6.29
CA TYR A 148 -6.86 3.39 -6.56
C TYR A 148 -5.53 2.92 -7.17
N THR A 149 -4.92 1.89 -6.58
CA THR A 149 -3.67 1.28 -7.06
C THR A 149 -3.85 0.70 -8.46
N MET A 150 -4.95 -0.01 -8.72
CA MET A 150 -5.26 -0.60 -10.02
C MET A 150 -5.33 0.44 -11.14
N VAL A 151 -6.16 1.47 -10.96
CA VAL A 151 -6.37 2.51 -11.99
C VAL A 151 -5.08 3.27 -12.25
N GLY A 152 -4.31 3.57 -11.20
CA GLY A 152 -3.01 4.21 -11.33
C GLY A 152 -2.01 3.37 -12.13
N ASN A 153 -1.83 2.11 -11.75
CA ASN A 153 -0.83 1.22 -12.35
C ASN A 153 -1.17 0.85 -13.80
N LEU A 154 -2.44 0.59 -14.15
CA LEU A 154 -2.84 0.39 -15.55
C LEU A 154 -2.46 1.59 -16.44
N ARG A 155 -2.65 2.81 -15.93
CA ARG A 155 -2.26 4.00 -16.68
C ARG A 155 -0.74 4.07 -16.86
N TYR A 156 0.03 3.77 -15.81
CA TYR A 156 1.49 3.83 -15.85
C TYR A 156 2.09 2.71 -16.71
N GLU A 157 1.57 1.49 -16.61
CA GLU A 157 1.94 0.35 -17.44
C GLU A 157 1.74 0.66 -18.93
N ARG A 158 0.57 1.20 -19.29
CA ARG A 158 0.31 1.65 -20.67
C ARG A 158 1.30 2.71 -21.15
N CYS A 159 1.70 3.64 -20.28
CA CYS A 159 2.68 4.66 -20.63
C CYS A 159 4.09 4.05 -20.82
N ALA A 160 4.51 3.17 -19.92
CA ALA A 160 5.81 2.49 -19.98
C ALA A 160 5.95 1.62 -21.24
N MET A 161 4.89 0.91 -21.62
CA MET A 161 4.87 0.15 -22.87
C MET A 161 4.98 1.02 -24.12
N LYS A 162 4.47 2.26 -24.06
CA LYS A 162 4.54 3.20 -25.19
C LYS A 162 5.89 3.92 -25.29
N SER A 163 6.55 4.17 -24.16
CA SER A 163 7.88 4.77 -24.14
C SER A 163 8.98 3.80 -24.56
N GLY A 164 8.74 2.49 -24.49
CA GLY A 164 9.74 1.47 -24.78
C GLY A 164 10.85 1.40 -23.74
N GLU A 165 10.63 1.97 -22.54
CA GLU A 165 11.57 1.88 -21.43
C GLU A 165 11.58 0.44 -20.88
N ASN A 166 12.58 -0.34 -21.29
CA ASN A 166 12.84 -1.67 -20.76
C ASN A 166 14.01 -1.60 -19.77
N THR A 167 13.73 -1.80 -18.47
CA THR A 167 14.80 -1.93 -17.46
C THR A 167 15.32 -3.35 -17.32
N LEU A 168 14.69 -4.33 -17.98
CA LEU A 168 15.14 -5.72 -18.07
C LEU A 168 16.33 -5.89 -19.05
N ASN A 169 17.42 -5.14 -18.87
CA ASN A 169 18.65 -5.29 -19.66
C ASN A 169 19.49 -6.54 -19.27
N GLY A 170 18.85 -7.64 -18.90
CA GLY A 170 19.53 -8.85 -18.40
C GLY A 170 18.94 -10.19 -18.83
N GLY A 171 17.91 -10.19 -19.68
CA GLY A 171 17.25 -11.41 -20.16
C GLY A 171 17.84 -11.94 -21.47
N LYS A 172 17.71 -13.26 -21.70
CA LYS A 172 18.05 -13.91 -22.99
C LYS A 172 17.13 -13.51 -24.16
N ASN A 173 16.10 -12.72 -23.89
CA ASN A 173 15.05 -12.37 -24.84
C ASN A 173 15.38 -11.05 -25.54
N SER A 174 15.01 -10.96 -26.82
CA SER A 174 15.07 -9.71 -27.58
C SER A 174 14.03 -8.69 -27.08
N ASP A 175 14.27 -7.41 -27.33
CA ASP A 175 13.35 -6.32 -26.99
C ASP A 175 11.93 -6.54 -27.57
N ALA A 176 11.85 -7.12 -28.77
CA ALA A 176 10.57 -7.44 -29.41
C ALA A 176 9.80 -8.55 -28.68
N GLU A 177 10.49 -9.53 -28.10
CA GLU A 177 9.85 -10.58 -27.30
C GLU A 177 9.38 -10.05 -25.95
N ILE A 178 10.17 -9.18 -25.31
CA ILE A 178 9.80 -8.50 -24.06
C ILE A 178 8.55 -7.64 -24.28
N GLN A 179 8.50 -6.87 -25.37
CA GLN A 179 7.34 -6.03 -25.70
C GLN A 179 6.06 -6.87 -25.89
N LYS A 180 6.14 -8.02 -26.58
CA LYS A 180 5.00 -8.93 -26.72
C LYS A 180 4.51 -9.48 -25.38
N ILE A 181 5.43 -9.76 -24.45
CA ILE A 181 5.07 -10.20 -23.09
C ILE A 181 4.32 -9.09 -22.35
N TYR A 182 4.81 -7.85 -22.43
CA TYR A 182 4.16 -6.69 -21.81
C TYR A 182 2.76 -6.44 -22.38
N GLU A 183 2.59 -6.45 -23.70
CA GLU A 183 1.28 -6.28 -24.33
C GLU A 183 0.28 -7.35 -23.89
N LYS A 184 0.74 -8.61 -23.80
CA LYS A 184 -0.07 -9.73 -23.32
C LYS A 184 -0.45 -9.57 -21.85
N ASN A 185 0.46 -9.12 -21.00
CA ASN A 185 0.19 -8.90 -19.58
C ASN A 185 -0.78 -7.74 -19.37
N TYR A 186 -0.54 -6.62 -20.03
CA TYR A 186 -1.44 -5.46 -19.97
C TYR A 186 -2.87 -5.81 -20.42
N ALA A 187 -3.03 -6.60 -21.48
CA ALA A 187 -4.34 -7.06 -21.91
C ALA A 187 -5.06 -7.87 -20.81
N LYS A 188 -4.36 -8.77 -20.12
CA LYS A 188 -4.90 -9.52 -18.97
C LYS A 188 -5.25 -8.59 -17.81
N ASP A 189 -4.44 -7.59 -17.54
CA ASP A 189 -4.65 -6.65 -16.43
C ASP A 189 -5.86 -5.75 -16.67
N VAL A 190 -6.08 -5.32 -17.92
CA VAL A 190 -7.29 -4.61 -18.34
C VAL A 190 -8.54 -5.49 -18.18
N GLU A 191 -8.48 -6.75 -18.62
CA GLU A 191 -9.61 -7.68 -18.48
C GLU A 191 -9.92 -7.99 -17.00
N PHE A 192 -8.88 -8.19 -16.19
CA PHE A 192 -9.01 -8.30 -14.75
C PHE A 192 -9.73 -7.06 -14.18
N ALA A 193 -9.25 -5.85 -14.47
CA ALA A 193 -9.82 -4.63 -13.91
C ALA A 193 -11.30 -4.44 -14.31
N LYS A 194 -11.65 -4.71 -15.56
CA LYS A 194 -13.06 -4.69 -16.01
C LYS A 194 -13.91 -5.68 -15.23
N SER A 195 -13.43 -6.92 -15.06
CA SER A 195 -14.15 -7.96 -14.31
C SER A 195 -14.28 -7.61 -12.82
N ALA A 196 -13.21 -7.10 -12.21
CA ALA A 196 -13.15 -6.71 -10.81
C ALA A 196 -14.15 -5.60 -10.49
N VAL A 197 -14.18 -4.54 -11.31
CA VAL A 197 -15.13 -3.43 -11.15
C VAL A 197 -16.57 -3.89 -11.35
N LYS A 198 -16.83 -4.86 -12.25
CA LYS A 198 -18.16 -5.45 -12.42
C LYS A 198 -18.71 -6.11 -11.15
N LYS A 199 -17.84 -6.66 -10.29
CA LYS A 199 -18.23 -7.27 -8.99
C LYS A 199 -18.74 -6.22 -7.98
N LEU A 200 -18.46 -4.94 -8.16
CA LEU A 200 -18.90 -3.87 -7.26
C LEU A 200 -20.26 -3.30 -7.65
N THR A 201 -21.05 -2.90 -6.65
CA THR A 201 -22.29 -2.13 -6.86
C THR A 201 -21.99 -0.72 -7.36
N ILE A 202 -23.00 -0.03 -7.91
CA ILE A 202 -22.86 1.36 -8.40
C ILE A 202 -22.35 2.28 -7.28
N LEU A 203 -22.89 2.13 -6.06
CA LEU A 203 -22.47 2.93 -4.90
C LEU A 203 -21.01 2.65 -4.51
N GLN A 204 -20.62 1.37 -4.47
CA GLN A 204 -19.25 0.97 -4.16
C GLN A 204 -18.25 1.52 -5.21
N ARG A 205 -18.62 1.48 -6.50
CA ARG A 205 -17.83 2.06 -7.58
C ARG A 205 -17.67 3.57 -7.41
N ALA A 206 -18.76 4.28 -7.09
CA ALA A 206 -18.73 5.72 -6.83
C ALA A 206 -17.81 6.05 -5.64
N GLN A 207 -17.91 5.30 -4.53
CA GLN A 207 -17.03 5.46 -3.37
C GLN A 207 -15.56 5.27 -3.71
N CYS A 208 -15.22 4.18 -4.41
CA CYS A 208 -13.86 3.91 -4.87
C CYS A 208 -13.33 5.03 -5.77
N PHE A 209 -14.15 5.48 -6.73
CA PHE A 209 -13.79 6.56 -7.64
C PHE A 209 -13.54 7.87 -6.89
N THR A 210 -14.42 8.27 -5.97
CA THR A 210 -14.25 9.48 -5.15
C THR A 210 -12.95 9.43 -4.34
N MET A 211 -12.68 8.32 -3.64
CA MET A 211 -11.43 8.16 -2.88
C MET A 211 -10.20 8.22 -3.79
N ALA A 212 -10.25 7.59 -4.98
CA ALA A 212 -9.16 7.64 -5.93
C ALA A 212 -8.89 9.06 -6.46
N CYS A 213 -9.93 9.83 -6.76
CA CYS A 213 -9.82 11.24 -7.17
C CYS A 213 -9.18 12.09 -6.07
N VAL A 214 -9.68 11.97 -4.85
CA VAL A 214 -9.13 12.68 -3.68
C VAL A 214 -7.66 12.32 -3.47
N ARG A 215 -7.31 11.04 -3.51
CA ARG A 215 -5.92 10.60 -3.33
C ARG A 215 -5.00 11.12 -4.44
N ASN A 216 -5.47 11.17 -5.67
CA ASN A 216 -4.71 11.76 -6.78
C ASN A 216 -4.48 13.27 -6.57
N LEU A 217 -5.47 14.02 -6.09
CA LEU A 217 -5.31 15.44 -5.76
C LEU A 217 -4.29 15.64 -4.63
N GLU A 218 -4.35 14.83 -3.58
CA GLU A 218 -3.35 14.85 -2.49
C GLU A 218 -1.94 14.59 -3.02
N LYS A 219 -1.79 13.61 -3.92
CA LYS A 219 -0.51 13.28 -4.54
C LYS A 219 0.03 14.46 -5.36
N ILE A 220 -0.82 15.13 -6.15
CA ILE A 220 -0.43 16.33 -6.91
C ILE A 220 0.07 17.43 -5.96
N ILE A 221 -0.68 17.71 -4.88
CA ILE A 221 -0.30 18.73 -3.89
C ILE A 221 1.04 18.36 -3.22
N TYR A 222 1.22 17.09 -2.85
CA TYR A 222 2.46 16.59 -2.26
C TYR A 222 3.64 16.74 -3.22
N ASP A 223 3.49 16.33 -4.47
CA ASP A 223 4.54 16.41 -5.49
C ASP A 223 4.93 17.88 -5.75
N CYS A 224 3.96 18.79 -5.84
CA CYS A 224 4.22 20.22 -5.99
C CYS A 224 4.94 20.84 -4.79
N LYS A 225 4.61 20.42 -3.56
CA LYS A 225 5.13 21.04 -2.33
C LYS A 225 6.42 20.42 -1.81
N ILE A 226 6.62 19.11 -1.97
CA ILE A 226 7.74 18.39 -1.33
C ILE A 226 8.74 17.87 -2.35
N LYS A 227 8.31 17.36 -3.51
CA LYS A 227 9.26 16.88 -4.53
C LYS A 227 9.91 18.00 -5.33
N ASN A 228 9.25 19.16 -5.44
CA ASN A 228 9.78 20.33 -6.14
C ASN A 228 10.48 21.34 -5.22
N MET A 229 10.58 21.07 -3.92
CA MET A 229 11.49 21.81 -3.04
C MET A 229 12.91 21.37 -3.38
N LYS A 230 13.58 22.15 -4.23
CA LYS A 230 15.04 22.12 -4.40
C LYS A 230 15.72 22.83 -3.24
#